data_AF-A0A016X460-F1
#
_entry.id   AF-A0A016X460-F1
#
_cell.length_a   1.000
_cell.length_b   1.000
_cell.length_c   1.000
_cell.angle_alpha   90.00
_cell.angle_beta   90.00
_cell.angle_gamma   90.00
#
_symmetry.space_group_name_H-M   'P 1'
#
loop_
_entity.id
_entity.type
_entity.pdbx_description
1 polymer ?
#
loop_
_entity_poly.entity_id
_entity_poly.type
_entity_poly.pdbx_seq_one_letter_code
_entity_poly.pdbx_strand_id
1 'polypeptide(L)'
;MGVWLTIACYLITFSPSAALFCRFVAKDPLRIILFVLGAFFWLASLLLSSFIWLAISMVWDALPLAVACSIILQDAARVFYFWLLKKAQRGLNKITRRGAASIAPGVSDLHNARHMLAMVCGLGMGVMAALLLTMNVFAEFAGPGTIGLPRAMREGRRDIHSAGTHLPLYYALSGCFTSMFSVTWTIMFWDSCHKVNKGLFWALPAIVATATHASASALSWYNSSGYQPAVLTAQFCLLLGCVLYCNSITGATPQSVLNGVQSALVDWFTLKWLRSKLLKKNDAPFAAVEEMEAEERRDTYT
;
A
#
# COMPACT_ATOMS: atom_id res chain seq x y z
N MET A 1 19.91 -12.54 18.03
CA MET A 1 18.76 -11.67 18.37
C MET A 1 18.37 -10.76 17.21
N GLY A 2 19.31 -10.14 16.49
CA GLY A 2 19.03 -9.23 15.36
C GLY A 2 18.14 -9.81 14.24
N VAL A 3 18.42 -11.04 13.78
CA VAL A 3 17.60 -11.67 12.71
C VAL A 3 16.11 -11.79 13.08
N TRP A 4 15.79 -12.21 14.30
CA TRP A 4 14.40 -12.31 14.77
C TRP A 4 13.73 -10.94 14.86
N LEU A 5 14.46 -9.92 15.29
CA LEU A 5 14.01 -8.53 15.29
C LEU A 5 13.70 -8.05 13.87
N THR A 6 14.62 -8.28 12.91
CA THR A 6 14.42 -7.93 11.50
C THR A 6 13.17 -8.61 10.92
N ILE A 7 12.97 -9.90 11.20
CA ILE A 7 11.76 -10.63 10.76
C ILE A 7 10.51 -9.98 11.36
N ALA A 8 10.51 -9.68 12.67
CA ALA A 8 9.40 -9.01 13.32
C ALA A 8 9.10 -7.62 12.72
N CYS A 9 10.14 -6.84 12.43
CA CYS A 9 10.03 -5.55 11.76
C CYS A 9 9.40 -5.69 10.37
N TYR A 10 9.83 -6.64 9.55
CA TYR A 10 9.21 -6.92 8.24
C TYR A 10 7.74 -7.31 8.36
N LEU A 11 7.41 -8.17 9.32
CA LEU A 11 6.02 -8.57 9.58
C LEU A 11 5.16 -7.36 9.96
N ILE A 12 5.64 -6.47 10.82
CA ILE A 12 4.92 -5.25 11.21
C ILE A 12 4.74 -4.31 10.01
N THR A 13 5.82 -4.03 9.27
CA THR A 13 5.80 -3.11 8.11
C THR A 13 4.79 -3.56 7.05
N PHE A 14 4.80 -4.85 6.69
CA PHE A 14 4.02 -5.35 5.58
C PHE A 14 2.73 -6.05 5.98
N SER A 15 2.39 -6.15 7.27
CA SER A 15 1.16 -6.80 7.76
C SER A 15 -0.12 -6.34 7.04
N PRO A 16 -0.49 -5.04 7.02
CA PRO A 16 -1.72 -4.62 6.35
C PRO A 16 -1.65 -4.81 4.84
N SER A 17 -0.47 -4.61 4.25
CA SER A 17 -0.26 -4.77 2.82
C SER A 17 -0.38 -6.22 2.37
N ALA A 18 0.21 -7.15 3.12
CA ALA A 18 0.11 -8.59 2.90
C ALA A 18 -1.33 -9.09 3.10
N ALA A 19 -2.04 -8.57 4.10
CA ALA A 19 -3.44 -8.90 4.33
C ALA A 19 -4.33 -8.49 3.13
N LEU A 20 -4.16 -7.25 2.63
CA LEU A 20 -4.86 -6.78 1.43
C LEU A 20 -4.42 -7.56 0.18
N PHE A 21 -3.13 -7.83 0.03
CA PHE A 21 -2.63 -8.61 -1.10
C PHE A 21 -3.26 -10.00 -1.15
N CYS A 22 -3.14 -10.79 -0.08
CA CYS A 22 -3.63 -12.17 -0.03
C CYS A 22 -5.15 -12.27 -0.10
N ARG A 23 -5.90 -11.35 0.53
CA ARG A 23 -7.37 -11.42 0.54
C ARG A 23 -8.04 -10.81 -0.67
N PHE A 24 -7.39 -9.84 -1.30
CA PHE A 24 -8.03 -8.98 -2.29
C PHE A 24 -7.32 -8.98 -3.66
N VAL A 25 -5.99 -8.84 -3.68
CA VAL A 25 -5.21 -8.78 -4.92
C VAL A 25 -5.01 -10.17 -5.54
N ALA A 26 -4.62 -11.15 -4.75
CA ALA A 26 -4.24 -12.50 -5.21
C ALA A 26 -5.40 -13.32 -5.81
N LYS A 27 -6.65 -12.85 -5.67
CA LYS A 27 -7.85 -13.54 -6.19
C LYS A 27 -8.05 -13.37 -7.69
N ASP A 28 -7.41 -12.38 -8.30
CA ASP A 28 -7.61 -12.02 -9.71
C ASP A 28 -6.26 -11.65 -10.33
N PRO A 29 -5.81 -12.38 -11.38
CA PRO A 29 -4.51 -12.13 -12.00
C PRO A 29 -4.38 -10.72 -12.56
N LEU A 30 -5.48 -10.08 -12.98
CA LEU A 30 -5.46 -8.69 -13.45
C LEU A 30 -5.03 -7.75 -12.32
N ARG A 31 -5.51 -7.97 -11.09
CA ARG A 31 -5.12 -7.16 -9.92
C ARG A 31 -3.65 -7.35 -9.59
N ILE A 32 -3.10 -8.54 -9.77
CA ILE A 32 -1.66 -8.79 -9.57
C ILE A 32 -0.84 -7.97 -10.57
N ILE A 33 -1.22 -7.97 -11.86
CA ILE A 33 -0.55 -7.17 -12.90
C ILE A 33 -0.59 -5.68 -12.54
N LEU A 34 -1.75 -5.19 -12.11
CA LEU A 34 -1.91 -3.79 -11.67
C LEU A 34 -1.07 -3.46 -10.44
N PHE A 35 -0.99 -4.35 -9.46
CA PHE A 35 -0.15 -4.18 -8.29
C PHE A 35 1.33 -4.01 -8.67
N VAL A 36 1.84 -4.89 -9.55
CA VAL A 36 3.24 -4.84 -10.02
C VAL A 36 3.50 -3.59 -10.86
N LEU A 37 2.57 -3.20 -11.74
CA LEU A 37 2.68 -1.96 -12.52
C LEU A 37 2.70 -0.71 -11.61
N GLY A 38 1.92 -0.70 -10.53
CA GLY A 38 1.98 0.36 -9.52
C GLY A 38 3.37 0.48 -8.91
N ALA A 39 3.95 -0.65 -8.47
CA ALA A 39 5.31 -0.67 -7.92
C ALA A 39 6.35 -0.15 -8.93
N PHE A 40 6.24 -0.54 -10.21
CA PHE A 40 7.10 -0.07 -11.29
C PHE A 40 7.01 1.45 -11.49
N PHE A 41 5.80 2.01 -11.59
CA PHE A 41 5.65 3.46 -11.78
C PHE A 41 6.17 4.28 -10.60
N TRP A 42 6.04 3.76 -9.38
CA TRP A 42 6.64 4.40 -8.22
C TRP A 42 8.17 4.42 -8.31
N LEU A 43 8.81 3.28 -8.63
CA LEU A 43 10.27 3.23 -8.83
C LEU A 43 10.73 4.14 -9.95
N ALA A 44 10.02 4.17 -11.09
CA ALA A 44 10.34 5.04 -12.20
C ALA A 44 10.27 6.53 -11.80
N SER A 45 9.27 6.91 -11.00
CA SER A 45 9.13 8.27 -10.48
C SER A 45 10.25 8.65 -9.51
N LEU A 46 10.68 7.72 -8.66
CA LEU A 46 11.79 7.93 -7.74
C LEU A 46 13.13 8.01 -8.47
N LEU A 47 13.33 7.17 -9.50
CA LEU A 47 14.52 7.19 -10.34
C LEU A 47 14.66 8.53 -11.06
N LEU A 48 13.57 9.03 -11.66
CA LEU A 48 13.57 10.36 -12.27
C LEU A 48 13.86 11.47 -11.25
N SER A 49 13.27 11.36 -10.04
CA SER A 49 13.56 12.27 -8.94
C SER A 49 15.03 12.24 -8.52
N SER A 50 15.68 11.08 -8.57
CA SER A 50 17.10 10.93 -8.23
C SER A 50 18.00 11.62 -9.26
N PHE A 51 17.66 11.56 -10.56
CA PHE A 51 18.39 12.31 -11.58
C PHE A 51 18.25 13.83 -11.40
N ILE A 52 17.05 14.30 -11.05
CA ILE A 52 16.82 15.72 -10.75
C ILE A 52 17.64 16.15 -9.52
N TRP A 53 17.62 15.34 -8.45
CA TRP A 53 18.42 15.63 -7.27
C TRP A 53 19.92 15.66 -7.57
N LEU A 54 20.42 14.72 -8.38
CA LEU A 54 21.83 14.71 -8.81
C LEU A 54 22.20 16.00 -9.55
N ALA A 55 21.36 16.44 -10.48
CA ALA A 55 21.56 17.69 -11.21
C ALA A 55 21.52 18.93 -10.30
N ILE A 56 20.58 18.98 -9.35
CA ILE A 56 20.47 20.09 -8.38
C ILE A 56 21.69 20.12 -7.44
N SER A 57 22.14 18.96 -6.97
CA SER A 57 23.25 18.85 -6.01
C SER A 57 24.60 19.27 -6.61
N MET A 58 24.72 19.36 -7.94
CA MET A 58 25.90 19.97 -8.58
C MET A 58 25.99 21.48 -8.34
N VAL A 59 24.87 22.13 -8.03
CA VAL A 59 24.79 23.58 -7.84
C VAL A 59 24.55 23.92 -6.37
N TRP A 60 23.51 23.34 -5.74
CA TRP A 60 23.09 23.63 -4.36
C TRP A 60 22.71 22.35 -3.59
N ASP A 61 23.11 22.25 -2.32
CA ASP A 61 22.65 21.22 -1.38
C ASP A 61 21.23 21.53 -0.85
N ALA A 62 20.23 21.39 -1.72
CA ALA A 62 18.83 21.69 -1.42
C ALA A 62 17.99 20.41 -1.22
N LEU A 63 18.19 19.69 -0.10
CA LEU A 63 17.38 18.53 0.27
C LEU A 63 15.86 18.79 0.28
N PRO A 64 15.35 19.92 0.83
CA PRO A 64 13.91 20.19 0.82
C PRO A 64 13.33 20.32 -0.60
N LEU A 65 14.10 20.92 -1.52
CA LEU A 65 13.70 21.04 -2.92
C LEU A 65 13.65 19.67 -3.60
N ALA A 66 14.64 18.82 -3.34
CA ALA A 66 14.67 17.46 -3.86
C ALA A 66 13.47 16.63 -3.39
N VAL A 67 13.11 16.72 -2.12
CA VAL A 67 11.91 16.07 -1.55
C VAL A 67 10.64 16.61 -2.20
N ALA A 68 10.53 17.93 -2.39
CA ALA A 68 9.38 18.55 -3.07
C ALA A 68 9.25 18.06 -4.53
N CYS A 69 10.35 18.03 -5.29
CA CYS A 69 10.37 17.47 -6.64
C CYS A 69 9.97 15.98 -6.65
N SER A 70 10.42 15.20 -5.67
CA SER A 70 10.06 13.78 -5.53
C SER A 70 8.56 13.60 -5.31
N ILE A 71 7.96 14.38 -4.40
CA ILE A 71 6.52 14.34 -4.14
C ILE A 71 5.73 14.64 -5.40
N ILE A 72 6.11 15.69 -6.14
CA ILE A 72 5.44 16.10 -7.38
C ILE A 72 5.55 14.99 -8.44
N LEU A 73 6.72 14.37 -8.60
CA LEU A 73 6.91 13.29 -9.58
C LEU A 73 6.13 12.02 -9.20
N GLN A 74 6.10 11.66 -7.92
CA GLN A 74 5.31 10.53 -7.44
C GLN A 74 3.81 10.78 -7.65
N ASP A 75 3.32 12.00 -7.39
CA ASP A 75 1.94 12.40 -7.64
C ASP A 75 1.61 12.43 -9.15
N ALA A 76 2.52 12.93 -9.98
CA ALA A 76 2.40 12.89 -11.44
C ALA A 76 2.35 11.44 -11.97
N ALA A 77 3.15 10.53 -11.40
CA ALA A 77 3.12 9.11 -11.74
C ALA A 77 1.76 8.47 -11.44
N ARG A 78 1.06 8.89 -10.37
CA ARG A 78 -0.31 8.42 -10.07
C ARG A 78 -1.32 8.83 -11.14
N VAL A 79 -1.19 10.06 -11.65
CA VAL A 79 -2.05 10.59 -12.73
C VAL A 79 -1.71 9.93 -14.08
N PHE A 80 -0.42 9.77 -14.38
CA PHE A 80 0.02 9.06 -15.57
C PHE A 80 -0.46 7.61 -15.58
N TYR A 81 -0.37 6.95 -14.42
CA TYR A 81 -0.85 5.59 -14.27
C TYR A 81 -2.36 5.48 -14.49
N PHE A 82 -3.14 6.40 -13.91
CA PHE A 82 -4.58 6.50 -14.18
C PHE A 82 -4.89 6.63 -15.68
N TRP A 83 -4.17 7.52 -16.37
CA TRP A 83 -4.36 7.75 -17.80
C TRP A 83 -4.06 6.51 -18.63
N LEU A 84 -2.95 5.81 -18.35
CA LEU A 84 -2.61 4.56 -19.00
C LEU A 84 -3.67 3.49 -18.80
N LEU A 85 -4.20 3.36 -17.57
CA LEU A 85 -5.26 2.41 -17.29
C LEU A 85 -6.55 2.72 -18.05
N LYS A 86 -6.96 3.98 -18.11
CA LYS A 86 -8.11 4.38 -18.94
C LYS A 86 -7.88 4.09 -20.41
N LYS A 87 -6.66 4.30 -20.92
CA LYS A 87 -6.30 3.99 -22.30
C LYS A 87 -6.36 2.49 -22.57
N ALA A 88 -5.81 1.67 -21.68
CA ALA A 88 -5.84 0.21 -21.76
C ALA A 88 -7.29 -0.32 -21.71
N GLN A 89 -8.12 0.17 -20.80
CA GLN A 89 -9.54 -0.19 -20.69
C GLN A 89 -10.30 0.10 -21.99
N ARG A 90 -10.11 1.28 -22.58
CA ARG A 90 -10.73 1.64 -23.87
C ARG A 90 -10.24 0.75 -25.00
N GLY A 91 -8.96 0.38 -25.02
CA GLY A 91 -8.38 -0.52 -26.01
C GLY A 91 -9.00 -1.92 -25.92
N LEU A 92 -9.02 -2.50 -24.72
CA LEU A 92 -9.62 -3.83 -24.47
C LEU A 92 -11.11 -3.87 -24.81
N ASN A 93 -11.87 -2.81 -24.48
CA ASN A 93 -13.28 -2.71 -24.81
C ASN A 93 -13.55 -2.63 -26.33
N LYS A 94 -12.63 -2.10 -27.12
CA LYS A 94 -12.76 -2.07 -28.59
C LYS A 94 -12.47 -3.42 -29.24
N ILE A 95 -11.54 -4.19 -28.65
CA ILE A 95 -11.11 -5.50 -29.15
C ILE A 95 -12.12 -6.59 -28.76
N THR A 96 -12.78 -6.46 -27.62
CA THR A 96 -13.84 -7.37 -27.16
C THR A 96 -15.16 -7.04 -27.89
N ARG A 97 -15.42 -7.65 -29.06
CA ARG A 97 -16.67 -7.44 -29.84
C ARG A 97 -17.92 -7.88 -29.06
N ARG A 98 -19.03 -7.14 -29.30
CA ARG A 98 -20.43 -7.45 -28.94
C ARG A 98 -20.72 -8.96 -28.98
N GLY A 99 -20.91 -9.59 -27.83
CA GLY A 99 -21.54 -10.92 -27.71
C GLY A 99 -20.64 -12.10 -27.33
N ALA A 100 -19.31 -11.95 -27.29
CA ALA A 100 -18.43 -12.99 -26.74
C ALA A 100 -18.19 -12.73 -25.25
N ALA A 101 -18.32 -13.77 -24.41
CA ALA A 101 -17.92 -13.72 -23.01
C ALA A 101 -16.53 -13.07 -22.91
N SER A 102 -16.44 -11.99 -22.15
CA SER A 102 -15.25 -11.13 -22.06
C SER A 102 -13.98 -11.98 -21.95
N ILE A 103 -13.00 -11.74 -22.83
CA ILE A 103 -11.69 -12.41 -22.85
C ILE A 103 -10.96 -12.27 -21.50
N ALA A 104 -11.40 -11.32 -20.66
CA ALA A 104 -11.16 -11.29 -19.23
C ALA A 104 -12.48 -11.00 -18.49
N PRO A 105 -13.13 -11.99 -17.84
CA PRO A 105 -14.42 -11.79 -17.15
C PRO A 105 -14.40 -10.72 -16.05
N GLY A 106 -13.24 -10.22 -15.62
CA GLY A 106 -13.09 -9.10 -14.68
C GLY A 106 -13.06 -7.69 -15.28
N VAL A 107 -13.02 -7.52 -16.61
CA VAL A 107 -12.89 -6.19 -17.26
C VAL A 107 -14.21 -5.41 -17.34
N SER A 108 -15.36 -6.10 -17.41
CA SER A 108 -16.68 -5.46 -17.34
C SER A 108 -17.01 -4.96 -15.93
N ASP A 109 -16.60 -5.68 -14.89
CA ASP A 109 -16.71 -5.25 -13.47
C ASP A 109 -15.73 -4.13 -13.12
N LEU A 110 -14.69 -3.94 -13.94
CA LEU A 110 -13.65 -2.92 -13.80
C LEU A 110 -14.19 -1.49 -13.89
N HIS A 111 -15.30 -1.28 -14.60
CA HIS A 111 -15.94 0.03 -14.72
C HIS A 111 -16.67 0.43 -13.43
N ASN A 112 -17.31 -0.53 -12.74
CA ASN A 112 -17.99 -0.30 -11.47
C ASN A 112 -17.02 -0.34 -10.27
N ALA A 113 -15.89 -1.03 -10.40
CA ALA A 113 -14.90 -1.19 -9.34
C ALA A 113 -13.76 -0.14 -9.36
N ARG A 114 -14.05 1.12 -9.72
CA ARG A 114 -13.04 2.18 -9.89
C ARG A 114 -12.14 2.38 -8.65
N HIS A 115 -12.75 2.37 -7.46
CA HIS A 115 -12.08 2.61 -6.18
C HIS A 115 -11.24 1.40 -5.75
N MET A 116 -11.71 0.22 -6.16
CA MET A 116 -11.04 -1.04 -5.96
C MET A 116 -9.73 -1.11 -6.75
N LEU A 117 -9.70 -0.57 -7.97
CA LEU A 117 -8.50 -0.52 -8.80
C LEU A 117 -7.50 0.51 -8.29
N ALA A 118 -7.99 1.67 -7.84
CA ALA A 118 -7.16 2.67 -7.17
C ALA A 118 -6.48 2.08 -5.94
N MET A 119 -7.20 1.28 -5.15
CA MET A 119 -6.64 0.60 -3.99
C MET A 119 -5.48 -0.34 -4.36
N VAL A 120 -5.66 -1.21 -5.37
CA VAL A 120 -4.61 -2.17 -5.80
C VAL A 120 -3.36 -1.44 -6.30
N CYS A 121 -3.57 -0.41 -7.11
CA CYS A 121 -2.49 0.37 -7.71
C CYS A 121 -1.74 1.18 -6.65
N GLY A 122 -2.48 1.80 -5.74
CA GLY A 122 -1.95 2.52 -4.58
C GLY A 122 -1.18 1.61 -3.63
N LEU A 123 -1.65 0.37 -3.44
CA LEU A 123 -0.98 -0.64 -2.63
C LEU A 123 0.36 -1.04 -3.23
N GLY A 124 0.43 -1.24 -4.56
CA GLY A 124 1.69 -1.54 -5.26
C GLY A 124 2.73 -0.43 -5.10
N MET A 125 2.32 0.83 -5.33
CA MET A 125 3.18 1.99 -5.09
C MET A 125 3.63 2.08 -3.63
N GLY A 126 2.73 1.82 -2.69
CA GLY A 126 2.98 1.91 -1.25
C GLY A 126 3.90 0.82 -0.71
N VAL A 127 3.74 -0.43 -1.16
CA VAL A 127 4.61 -1.54 -0.78
C VAL A 127 6.04 -1.26 -1.24
N MET A 128 6.22 -0.78 -2.46
CA MET A 128 7.55 -0.46 -2.98
C MET A 128 8.18 0.73 -2.24
N ALA A 129 7.38 1.74 -1.90
CA ALA A 129 7.83 2.85 -1.05
C ALA A 129 8.28 2.39 0.34
N ALA A 130 7.49 1.54 0.99
CA ALA A 130 7.83 0.96 2.29
C ALA A 130 9.08 0.07 2.22
N LEU A 131 9.26 -0.68 1.12
CA LEU A 131 10.44 -1.51 0.89
C LEU A 131 11.71 -0.65 0.80
N LEU A 132 11.73 0.40 -0.02
CA LEU A 132 12.90 1.27 -0.10
C LEU A 132 13.16 2.07 1.17
N LEU A 133 12.13 2.40 1.94
CA LEU A 133 12.29 3.02 3.25
C LEU A 133 12.98 2.09 4.27
N THR A 134 12.68 0.79 4.24
CA THR A 134 13.02 -0.14 5.33
C THR A 134 14.13 -1.13 5.01
N MET A 135 14.33 -1.52 3.74
CA MET A 135 15.19 -2.65 3.36
C MET A 135 16.63 -2.52 3.88
N ASN A 136 17.27 -1.38 3.64
CA ASN A 136 18.67 -1.16 4.03
C ASN A 136 18.80 -1.08 5.56
N VAL A 137 17.88 -0.37 6.22
CA VAL A 137 17.89 -0.20 7.68
C VAL A 137 17.64 -1.54 8.40
N PHE A 138 16.75 -2.36 7.86
CA PHE A 138 16.43 -3.68 8.42
C PHE A 138 17.57 -4.68 8.25
N ALA A 139 18.38 -4.53 7.20
CA ALA A 139 19.61 -5.30 7.04
C ALA A 139 20.63 -4.95 8.14
N GLU A 140 20.73 -3.68 8.54
CA GLU A 140 21.58 -3.26 9.67
C GLU A 140 21.09 -3.83 11.00
N PHE A 141 19.77 -3.89 11.24
CA PHE A 141 19.18 -4.49 12.44
C PHE A 141 19.42 -5.99 12.58
N ALA A 142 19.80 -6.68 11.50
CA ALA A 142 20.09 -8.12 11.56
C ALA A 142 21.37 -8.41 12.35
N GLY A 143 22.26 -7.43 12.48
CA GLY A 143 23.51 -7.52 13.24
C GLY A 143 23.32 -7.68 14.75
N PRO A 144 24.38 -8.04 15.48
CA PRO A 144 24.34 -8.15 16.94
C PRO A 144 24.33 -6.79 17.66
N GLY A 145 24.66 -5.69 16.95
CA GLY A 145 24.72 -4.34 17.50
C GLY A 145 23.39 -3.59 17.42
N THR A 146 23.19 -2.63 18.33
CA THR A 146 22.10 -1.66 18.27
C THR A 146 22.63 -0.29 17.83
N ILE A 147 21.79 0.53 17.21
CA ILE A 147 22.17 1.84 16.69
C ILE A 147 22.49 2.81 17.84
N GLY A 148 23.55 3.62 17.62
CA GLY A 148 23.83 4.83 18.41
C GLY A 148 24.95 4.74 19.44
N LEU A 149 25.74 3.65 19.41
CA LEU A 149 27.01 3.56 20.13
C LEU A 149 27.99 4.71 19.78
N PRO A 150 28.18 5.13 18.51
CA PRO A 150 29.14 6.20 18.18
C PRO A 150 28.80 7.56 18.82
N ARG A 151 27.51 7.95 18.82
CA ARG A 151 27.06 9.18 19.50
C ARG A 151 27.18 9.05 21.01
N ALA A 152 26.81 7.89 21.57
CA ALA A 152 26.93 7.65 23.00
C ALA A 152 28.38 7.71 23.49
N MET A 153 29.34 7.23 22.69
CA MET A 153 30.78 7.32 22.98
C MET A 153 31.30 8.76 22.89
N ARG A 154 30.83 9.56 21.93
CA ARG A 154 31.25 10.96 21.76
C ARG A 154 30.69 11.87 22.85
N GLU A 155 29.44 11.67 23.27
CA GLU A 155 28.77 12.52 24.27
C GLU A 155 28.90 12.00 25.71
N GLY A 156 29.51 10.82 25.92
CA GLY A 156 29.64 10.19 27.24
C GLY A 156 28.31 9.78 27.88
N ARG A 157 27.19 9.91 27.16
CA ARG A 157 25.83 9.59 27.60
C ARG A 157 25.07 8.90 26.47
N ARG A 158 24.26 7.90 26.79
CA ARG A 158 23.33 7.33 25.80
C ARG A 158 22.19 8.31 25.55
N ASP A 159 22.11 8.84 24.33
CA ASP A 159 20.95 9.60 23.88
C ASP A 159 19.79 8.62 23.59
N ILE A 160 18.87 8.51 24.56
CA ILE A 160 17.71 7.62 24.50
C ILE A 160 16.78 8.00 23.33
N HIS A 161 16.81 9.26 22.87
CA HIS A 161 15.93 9.77 21.82
C HIS A 161 16.47 9.47 20.41
N SER A 162 17.78 9.55 20.17
CA SER A 162 18.36 9.28 18.85
C SER A 162 18.87 7.84 18.66
N ALA A 163 19.11 7.12 19.76
CA ALA A 163 19.77 5.81 19.80
C ALA A 163 18.96 4.78 20.63
N GLY A 164 17.65 4.96 20.69
CA GLY A 164 16.77 4.18 21.57
C GLY A 164 16.51 2.76 21.07
N THR A 165 16.27 1.84 22.01
CA THR A 165 15.83 0.46 21.81
C THR A 165 14.60 0.34 20.87
N HIS A 166 13.81 1.41 20.74
CA HIS A 166 12.55 1.43 19.99
C HIS A 166 12.69 1.90 18.53
N LEU A 167 13.88 2.32 18.09
CA LEU A 167 14.10 2.78 16.71
C LEU A 167 13.64 1.77 15.63
N PRO A 168 13.88 0.44 15.77
CA PRO A 168 13.40 -0.54 14.80
C PRO A 168 11.87 -0.58 14.67
N LEU A 169 11.17 -0.38 15.80
CA LEU A 169 9.71 -0.32 15.81
C LEU A 169 9.20 0.92 15.07
N TYR A 170 9.84 2.07 15.27
CA TYR A 170 9.45 3.32 14.60
C TYR A 170 9.59 3.21 13.08
N TYR A 171 10.70 2.66 12.57
CA TYR A 171 10.87 2.42 11.13
C TYR A 171 9.82 1.43 10.59
N ALA A 172 9.50 0.38 11.34
CA ALA A 172 8.49 -0.58 10.93
C ALA A 172 7.09 0.02 10.84
N LEU A 173 6.70 0.84 11.82
CA LEU A 173 5.44 1.57 11.81
C LEU A 173 5.39 2.63 10.70
N SER A 174 6.49 3.38 10.48
CA SER A 174 6.56 4.34 9.37
C SER A 174 6.36 3.66 8.02
N GLY A 175 7.01 2.52 7.75
CA GLY A 175 6.81 1.78 6.49
C GLY A 175 5.39 1.24 6.35
N CYS A 176 4.79 0.75 7.44
CA CYS A 176 3.37 0.38 7.48
C CYS A 176 2.47 1.56 7.07
N PHE A 177 2.67 2.74 7.66
CA PHE A 177 1.90 3.94 7.33
C PHE A 177 2.13 4.41 5.90
N THR A 178 3.38 4.43 5.42
CA THR A 178 3.72 4.80 4.03
C THR A 178 2.96 3.94 3.02
N SER A 179 2.85 2.64 3.27
CA SER A 179 2.11 1.73 2.37
C SER A 179 0.62 2.07 2.30
N MET A 180 0.00 2.39 3.44
CA MET A 180 -1.42 2.74 3.54
C MET A 180 -1.72 4.15 3.03
N PHE A 181 -0.82 5.11 3.28
CA PHE A 181 -0.92 6.45 2.72
C PHE A 181 -0.99 6.42 1.20
N SER A 182 -0.10 5.64 0.57
CA SER A 182 -0.11 5.49 -0.89
C SER A 182 -1.45 4.96 -1.42
N VAL A 183 -2.08 4.01 -0.72
CA VAL A 183 -3.45 3.53 -1.05
C VAL A 183 -4.44 4.69 -1.02
N THR A 184 -4.48 5.45 0.09
CA THR A 184 -5.44 6.56 0.24
C THR A 184 -5.21 7.67 -0.77
N TRP A 185 -3.96 8.09 -0.99
CA TRP A 185 -3.62 9.11 -1.97
C TRP A 185 -4.01 8.72 -3.38
N THR A 186 -3.80 7.46 -3.78
CA THR A 186 -4.21 6.99 -5.11
C THR A 186 -5.73 7.00 -5.28
N ILE A 187 -6.50 6.61 -4.25
CA ILE A 187 -7.98 6.69 -4.29
C ILE A 187 -8.43 8.15 -4.49
N MET A 188 -7.86 9.08 -3.73
CA MET A 188 -8.19 10.49 -3.82
C MET A 188 -7.82 11.10 -5.17
N PHE A 189 -6.59 10.85 -5.66
CA PHE A 189 -6.16 11.31 -6.99
C PHE A 189 -7.07 10.79 -8.10
N TRP A 190 -7.38 9.50 -8.07
CA TRP A 190 -8.19 8.90 -9.13
C TRP A 190 -9.64 9.37 -9.06
N ASP A 191 -10.22 9.59 -7.88
CA ASP A 191 -11.54 10.20 -7.76
C ASP A 191 -11.57 11.61 -8.37
N SER A 192 -10.56 12.44 -8.08
CA SER A 192 -10.38 13.75 -8.72
C SER A 192 -10.29 13.64 -10.24
N CYS A 193 -9.49 12.73 -10.77
CA CYS A 193 -9.35 12.54 -12.22
C CYS A 193 -10.66 12.11 -12.90
N HIS A 194 -11.57 11.41 -12.21
CA HIS A 194 -12.90 11.06 -12.74
C HIS A 194 -13.89 12.21 -12.72
N LYS A 195 -13.72 13.16 -11.78
CA LYS A 195 -14.57 14.35 -11.62
C LYS A 195 -14.09 15.54 -12.45
N VAL A 196 -12.98 15.39 -13.19
CA VAL A 196 -12.51 16.39 -14.17
C VAL A 196 -13.68 16.80 -15.06
N ASN A 197 -13.97 18.11 -15.09
CA ASN A 197 -15.07 18.77 -15.81
C ASN A 197 -16.50 18.60 -15.24
N LYS A 198 -16.70 17.99 -14.05
CA LYS A 198 -18.04 17.79 -13.45
C LYS A 198 -18.42 18.77 -12.34
N GLY A 199 -17.54 19.71 -11.97
CA GLY A 199 -17.84 20.75 -10.97
C GLY A 199 -16.60 21.51 -10.49
N LEU A 200 -16.79 22.59 -9.73
CA LEU A 200 -15.71 23.47 -9.25
C LEU A 200 -14.75 22.78 -8.26
N PHE A 201 -15.27 21.86 -7.43
CA PHE A 201 -14.50 21.15 -6.40
C PHE A 201 -13.87 19.83 -6.85
N TRP A 202 -13.67 19.63 -8.17
CA TRP A 202 -13.14 18.39 -8.74
C TRP A 202 -11.70 18.08 -8.28
N ALA A 203 -10.88 19.11 -8.07
CA ALA A 203 -9.47 18.99 -7.68
C ALA A 203 -9.26 18.80 -6.17
N LEU A 204 -10.31 18.97 -5.34
CA LEU A 204 -10.17 18.98 -3.88
C LEU A 204 -9.54 17.69 -3.32
N PRO A 205 -9.97 16.47 -3.71
CA PRO A 205 -9.31 15.24 -3.25
C PRO A 205 -7.83 15.16 -3.60
N ALA A 206 -7.44 15.52 -4.83
CA ALA A 206 -6.04 15.52 -5.24
C ALA A 206 -5.20 16.53 -4.44
N ILE A 207 -5.73 17.74 -4.21
CA ILE A 207 -5.04 18.76 -3.39
C ILE A 207 -4.83 18.24 -1.96
N VAL A 208 -5.85 17.63 -1.35
CA VAL A 208 -5.73 17.05 -0.01
C VAL A 208 -4.72 15.90 0.00
N ALA A 209 -4.65 15.09 -1.06
CA ALA A 209 -3.67 14.01 -1.18
C ALA A 209 -2.24 14.55 -1.23
N THR A 210 -1.97 15.53 -2.09
CA THR A 210 -0.64 16.18 -2.17
C THR A 210 -0.28 16.89 -0.87
N ALA A 211 -1.23 17.60 -0.26
CA ALA A 211 -1.00 18.30 1.01
C ALA A 211 -0.66 17.33 2.14
N THR A 212 -1.37 16.20 2.24
CA THR A 212 -1.08 15.17 3.25
C THR A 212 0.21 14.41 2.95
N HIS A 213 0.56 14.21 1.67
CA HIS A 213 1.86 13.66 1.26
C HIS A 213 3.03 14.57 1.64
N ALA A 214 2.91 15.88 1.39
CA ALA A 214 3.89 16.87 1.82
C ALA A 214 3.96 16.96 3.34
N SER A 215 2.82 16.94 4.04
CA SER A 215 2.77 17.02 5.51
C SER A 215 3.42 15.80 6.16
N ALA A 216 3.14 14.57 5.68
CA ALA A 216 3.74 13.34 6.20
C ALA A 216 5.27 13.32 5.99
N SER A 217 5.73 13.80 4.83
CA SER A 217 7.16 13.95 4.52
C SER A 217 7.80 15.02 5.41
N ALA A 218 7.15 16.17 5.61
CA ALA A 218 7.68 17.26 6.42
C ALA A 218 7.76 16.90 7.91
N LEU A 219 6.75 16.20 8.44
CA LEU A 219 6.76 15.67 9.80
C LEU A 219 7.97 14.74 10.04
N SER A 220 8.42 14.04 9.00
CA SER A 220 9.55 13.11 9.10
C SER A 220 10.89 13.81 9.34
N TRP A 221 11.03 15.11 9.11
CA TRP A 221 12.26 15.85 9.45
C TRP A 221 12.51 15.89 10.97
N TYR A 222 11.45 15.96 11.76
CA TYR A 222 11.53 16.00 13.23
C TYR A 222 11.98 14.66 13.84
N ASN A 223 12.04 13.58 13.04
CA ASN A 223 12.61 12.31 13.48
C ASN A 223 14.08 12.43 13.89
N SER A 224 14.83 13.32 13.25
CA SER A 224 16.24 13.57 13.57
C SER A 224 16.44 14.31 14.91
N SER A 225 15.40 15.00 15.38
CA SER A 225 15.41 15.79 16.62
C SER A 225 14.92 15.00 17.84
N GLY A 226 14.61 13.72 17.72
CA GLY A 226 14.20 12.87 18.85
C GLY A 226 12.69 12.88 19.18
N TYR A 227 11.85 13.44 18.30
CA TYR A 227 10.39 13.50 18.47
C TYR A 227 9.63 12.36 17.77
N GLN A 228 10.26 11.19 17.57
CA GLN A 228 9.69 10.09 16.78
C GLN A 228 8.29 9.64 17.25
N PRO A 229 7.99 9.51 18.56
CA PRO A 229 6.64 9.14 19.01
C PRO A 229 5.57 10.16 18.61
N ALA A 230 5.89 11.46 18.70
CA ALA A 230 4.98 12.54 18.32
C ALA A 230 4.76 12.56 16.80
N VAL A 231 5.84 12.39 16.02
CA VAL A 231 5.77 12.29 14.55
C VAL A 231 4.89 11.11 14.12
N LEU A 232 5.09 9.92 14.70
CA LEU A 232 4.29 8.74 14.39
C LEU A 232 2.82 8.91 14.78
N THR A 233 2.55 9.52 15.93
CA THR A 233 1.18 9.81 16.36
C THR A 233 0.51 10.78 15.40
N ALA A 234 1.19 11.84 14.98
CA ALA A 234 0.69 12.79 13.99
C ALA A 234 0.46 12.13 12.63
N GLN A 235 1.39 11.31 12.15
CA GLN A 235 1.25 10.55 10.91
C GLN A 235 0.08 9.55 10.98
N PHE A 236 -0.12 8.89 12.12
CA PHE A 236 -1.26 8.00 12.31
C PHE A 236 -2.60 8.75 12.28
N CYS A 237 -2.69 9.89 12.96
CA CYS A 237 -3.88 10.75 12.93
C CYS A 237 -4.17 11.26 11.50
N LEU A 238 -3.15 11.69 10.77
CA LEU A 238 -3.27 12.09 9.37
C LEU A 238 -3.77 10.93 8.49
N LEU A 239 -3.20 9.73 8.65
CA LEU A 239 -3.63 8.55 7.92
C LEU A 239 -5.10 8.22 8.20
N LEU A 240 -5.52 8.26 9.47
CA LEU A 240 -6.91 8.05 9.84
C LEU A 240 -7.83 9.06 9.17
N GLY A 241 -7.43 10.35 9.14
CA GLY A 241 -8.14 11.40 8.41
C GLY A 241 -8.27 11.09 6.91
N CYS A 242 -7.18 10.66 6.26
CA CYS A 242 -7.19 10.24 4.86
C CYS A 242 -8.13 9.04 4.62
N VAL A 243 -8.12 8.05 5.52
CA VAL A 243 -9.01 6.87 5.43
C VAL A 243 -10.48 7.28 5.55
N LEU A 244 -10.83 8.14 6.52
CA LEU A 244 -12.19 8.65 6.69
C LEU A 244 -12.66 9.46 5.46
N TYR A 245 -11.75 10.25 4.87
CA TYR A 245 -12.05 10.99 3.66
C TYR A 245 -12.21 10.07 2.42
N CYS A 246 -11.39 9.03 2.29
CA CYS A 246 -11.60 8.00 1.27
C CYS A 246 -12.94 7.30 1.45
N ASN A 247 -13.35 6.99 2.68
CA ASN A 247 -14.64 6.37 2.95
C ASN A 247 -15.80 7.26 2.50
N SER A 248 -15.73 8.57 2.74
CA SER A 248 -16.75 9.51 2.26
C SER A 248 -16.79 9.60 0.73
N ILE A 249 -15.63 9.57 0.04
CA ILE A 249 -15.54 9.48 -1.42
C ILE A 249 -16.19 8.20 -1.97
N THR A 250 -16.03 7.08 -1.26
CA THR A 250 -16.63 5.80 -1.66
C THR A 250 -18.14 5.72 -1.35
N GLY A 251 -18.71 6.71 -0.66
CA GLY A 251 -20.13 6.74 -0.29
C GLY A 251 -20.47 5.94 0.97
N ALA A 252 -19.49 5.59 1.80
CA ALA A 252 -19.74 4.89 3.05
C ALA A 252 -20.31 5.85 4.12
N THR A 253 -21.40 5.43 4.77
CA THR A 253 -21.98 6.15 5.92
C THR A 253 -21.22 5.82 7.21
N PRO A 254 -21.25 6.70 8.24
CA PRO A 254 -20.62 6.41 9.53
C PRO A 254 -21.09 5.09 10.14
N GLN A 255 -22.38 4.77 9.97
CA GLN A 255 -22.98 3.52 10.41
C GLN A 255 -22.41 2.31 9.66
N SER A 256 -22.20 2.43 8.34
CA SER A 256 -21.58 1.37 7.53
C SER A 256 -20.14 1.10 7.98
N VAL A 257 -19.38 2.17 8.27
CA VAL A 257 -18.02 2.06 8.80
C VAL A 257 -18.02 1.39 10.17
N LEU A 258 -18.90 1.81 11.09
CA LEU A 258 -19.00 1.22 12.43
C LEU A 258 -19.37 -0.27 12.36
N ASN A 259 -20.37 -0.62 11.56
CA ASN A 259 -20.78 -2.01 11.35
C ASN A 259 -19.66 -2.85 10.71
N GLY A 260 -18.91 -2.25 9.78
CA GLY A 260 -17.75 -2.88 9.14
C GLY A 260 -16.62 -3.16 10.14
N VAL A 261 -16.30 -2.19 11.02
CA VAL A 261 -15.30 -2.36 12.08
C VAL A 261 -15.74 -3.41 13.09
N GLN A 262 -17.00 -3.37 13.53
CA GLN A 262 -17.55 -4.39 14.43
C GLN A 262 -17.48 -5.78 13.82
N SER A 263 -17.88 -5.93 12.55
CA SER A 263 -17.80 -7.18 11.82
C SER A 263 -16.35 -7.68 11.68
N ALA A 264 -15.41 -6.78 11.35
CA ALA A 264 -13.99 -7.12 11.24
C ALA A 264 -13.41 -7.58 12.58
N LEU A 265 -13.77 -6.91 13.69
CA LEU A 265 -13.37 -7.31 15.04
C LEU A 265 -13.96 -8.68 15.40
N VAL A 266 -15.25 -8.89 15.15
CA VAL A 266 -15.91 -10.17 15.41
C VAL A 266 -15.28 -11.29 14.58
N ASP A 267 -15.07 -11.09 13.28
CA ASP A 267 -14.44 -12.06 12.39
C ASP A 267 -12.99 -12.37 12.80
N TRP A 268 -12.27 -11.39 13.37
CA TRP A 268 -10.92 -11.58 13.94
C TRP A 268 -10.96 -12.42 15.21
N PHE A 269 -11.77 -12.05 16.19
CA PHE A 269 -11.90 -12.78 17.46
C PHE A 269 -12.47 -14.18 17.30
N THR A 270 -13.39 -14.37 16.35
CA THR A 270 -13.96 -15.68 16.04
C THR A 270 -13.07 -16.55 15.17
N LEU A 271 -11.88 -16.05 14.76
CA LEU A 271 -10.92 -16.75 13.89
C LEU A 271 -11.61 -17.35 12.65
N LYS A 272 -12.66 -16.69 12.14
CA LYS A 272 -13.55 -17.23 11.10
C LYS A 272 -12.79 -17.60 9.83
N TRP A 273 -11.74 -16.83 9.51
CA TRP A 273 -10.82 -17.10 8.41
C TRP A 273 -9.99 -18.39 8.60
N LEU A 274 -9.59 -18.70 9.84
CA LEU A 274 -8.88 -19.94 10.16
C LEU A 274 -9.84 -21.12 10.05
N ARG A 275 -11.05 -20.96 10.60
CA ARG A 275 -12.11 -21.98 10.55
C ARG A 275 -12.50 -22.32 9.12
N SER A 276 -12.68 -21.33 8.24
CA SER A 276 -13.04 -21.60 6.84
C SER A 276 -11.94 -22.28 6.05
N LYS A 277 -10.66 -21.97 6.31
CA LYS A 277 -9.53 -22.68 5.69
C LYS A 277 -9.38 -24.10 6.21
N LEU A 278 -9.60 -24.34 7.50
CA LEU A 278 -9.55 -25.68 8.09
C LEU A 278 -10.70 -26.55 7.58
N LEU A 279 -11.91 -26.01 7.51
CA LEU A 279 -13.08 -26.71 6.95
C LEU A 279 -12.87 -27.03 5.46
N LYS A 280 -12.42 -26.06 4.66
CA LYS A 280 -12.15 -26.29 3.23
C LYS A 280 -11.03 -27.31 2.99
N LYS A 281 -10.07 -27.43 3.91
CA LYS A 281 -9.02 -28.47 3.87
C LYS A 281 -9.57 -29.86 4.24
N ASN A 282 -10.59 -29.93 5.09
CA ASN A 282 -11.25 -31.19 5.45
C ASN A 282 -12.23 -31.68 4.38
N ASP A 283 -12.84 -30.78 3.61
CA ASP A 283 -13.77 -31.14 2.52
C ASP A 283 -13.04 -31.54 1.23
N ALA A 284 -11.83 -31.03 0.98
CA ALA A 284 -11.00 -31.34 -0.19
C ALA A 284 -10.68 -32.84 -0.38
N PRO A 285 -10.31 -33.64 0.66
CA PRO A 285 -10.10 -35.07 0.50
C PRO A 285 -11.40 -35.83 0.17
N PHE A 286 -12.57 -35.37 0.65
CA PHE A 286 -13.85 -35.99 0.32
C PHE A 286 -14.26 -35.74 -1.13
N ALA A 287 -14.08 -34.51 -1.63
CA ALA A 287 -14.38 -34.17 -3.03
C ALA A 287 -13.53 -34.96 -4.03
N ALA A 288 -12.24 -35.21 -3.71
CA ALA A 288 -11.36 -36.02 -4.55
C ALA A 288 -11.74 -37.51 -4.57
N VAL A 289 -12.29 -38.04 -3.47
CA VAL A 289 -12.81 -39.41 -3.40
C VAL A 289 -14.12 -39.54 -4.18
N GLU A 290 -15.02 -38.55 -4.07
CA GLU A 290 -16.27 -38.52 -4.84
C GLU A 290 -16.03 -38.41 -6.35
N GLU A 291 -15.02 -37.64 -6.77
CA GLU A 291 -14.62 -37.57 -8.18
C GLU A 291 -14.02 -38.89 -8.68
N MET A 292 -13.20 -39.58 -7.89
CA MET A 292 -12.69 -40.92 -8.23
C MET A 292 -13.81 -41.96 -8.32
N GLU A 293 -14.75 -41.99 -7.36
CA GLU A 293 -15.90 -42.90 -7.39
C GLU A 293 -16.85 -42.61 -8.57
N ALA A 294 -16.95 -41.35 -9.00
CA ALA A 294 -17.71 -40.96 -10.19
C ALA A 294 -17.03 -41.37 -11.50
N GLU A 295 -15.69 -41.38 -11.53
CA GLU A 295 -14.90 -41.90 -12.65
C GLU A 295 -14.98 -43.43 -12.74
N GLU A 296 -14.83 -44.14 -11.62
CA GLU A 296 -14.98 -45.59 -11.54
C GLU A 296 -16.38 -46.05 -11.96
N ARG A 297 -17.43 -45.31 -11.55
CA ARG A 297 -18.80 -45.57 -12.04
C ARG A 297 -18.94 -45.36 -13.53
N ARG A 298 -18.23 -44.40 -14.15
CA ARG A 298 -18.31 -44.20 -15.61
C ARG A 298 -17.67 -45.36 -16.37
N ASP A 299 -16.55 -45.87 -15.89
CA ASP A 299 -15.83 -46.97 -16.53
C ASP A 299 -16.56 -48.32 -16.40
N THR A 300 -17.44 -48.47 -15.40
CA THR A 300 -18.24 -49.69 -15.20
C THR A 300 -19.40 -49.82 -16.22
N TYR A 301 -19.79 -48.74 -16.91
CA TYR A 301 -20.89 -48.72 -17.89
C TYR A 301 -20.41 -48.58 -19.36
N THR A 302 -19.12 -48.75 -19.63
CA THR A 302 -18.52 -48.88 -20.97
C THR A 302 -18.01 -50.28 -21.19
#